data_AF-A0A1Q7SKM0-F1
#
_entry.id   AF-A0A1Q7SKM0-F1
#
_cell.length_a   1.000
_cell.length_b   1.000
_cell.length_c   1.000
_cell.angle_alpha   90.00
_cell.angle_beta   90.00
_cell.angle_gamma   90.00
#
_symmetry.space_group_name_H-M   'P 1'
#
loop_
_entity.id
_entity.type
_entity.pdbx_description
1 polymer ?
#
loop_
_entity_poly.entity_id
_entity_poly.type
_entity_poly.pdbx_seq_one_letter_code
_entity_poly.pdbx_strand_id
1 'polypeptide(L)'
;MLSFDRHGHLVSELAWASDGSLARARVRLPDGTWLAIEPRATTAAPWGLADRLWRAERFPEGGDPPGEPLTVFEALDWARIDRIPPLAEPTRLPPGGGTAVLNLIAELARAQGVARLAYRGPYPTEQLFVALLESFRYAPADATDPLAAFMAGELAWTPAPHERLFVADGLYVQRRARVEKVVFRGAAYYRPDWQSVVRQAPKRVRDVPEGVLCSLWALGRPVEDHLLLASEGDLLRVLEPVVHECPARPMPPEVVGGVAAIVAAGSARPLAPVIEDVARAVALEWGAVARDLVTIGADRIRVSEGFRAALAERLATAHGRGPRATLALAAIVELGVLVGDALRARAQARLAALPPAAQAAALDSPPPTDGRHARAIGDAIEALLREVDG
;
A
#
# COMPACT_ATOMS: atom_id res chain seq x y z
N MET A 1 23.45 18.05 10.10
CA MET A 1 23.81 16.76 9.46
C MET A 1 23.03 16.64 8.17
N LEU A 2 23.72 16.50 7.04
CA LEU A 2 23.11 16.30 5.73
C LEU A 2 23.40 14.87 5.28
N SER A 3 22.42 14.21 4.68
CA SER A 3 22.58 12.88 4.08
C SER A 3 22.25 12.95 2.60
N PHE A 4 23.07 12.29 1.78
CA PHE A 4 22.94 12.24 0.34
C PHE A 4 22.86 10.79 -0.13
N ASP A 5 22.14 10.57 -1.23
CA ASP A 5 22.25 9.30 -1.96
C ASP A 5 23.59 9.21 -2.71
N ARG A 6 23.88 8.04 -3.27
CA ARG A 6 25.12 7.82 -4.03
C ARG A 6 25.24 8.64 -5.33
N HIS A 7 24.15 9.27 -5.78
CA HIS A 7 24.13 10.18 -6.93
C HIS A 7 24.31 11.65 -6.49
N GLY A 8 24.49 11.90 -5.20
CA GLY A 8 24.68 13.24 -4.65
C GLY A 8 23.38 14.01 -4.40
N HIS A 9 22.21 13.36 -4.44
CA HIS A 9 20.95 14.00 -4.11
C HIS A 9 20.71 14.00 -2.60
N LEU A 10 20.33 15.16 -2.05
CA LEU A 10 19.98 15.27 -0.63
C LEU A 10 18.74 14.41 -0.31
N VAL A 11 18.83 13.56 0.71
CA VAL A 11 17.76 12.65 1.14
C VAL A 11 17.20 12.96 2.53
N SER A 12 18.02 13.54 3.41
CA SER A 12 17.59 14.04 4.71
C SER A 12 18.51 15.14 5.23
N GLU A 13 17.94 16.01 6.04
CA GLU A 13 18.65 17.07 6.76
C GLU A 13 18.17 17.09 8.21
N LEU A 14 19.11 17.11 9.14
CA LEU A 14 18.85 17.20 10.58
C LEU A 14 19.67 18.36 11.14
N ALA A 15 19.01 19.27 11.85
CA ALA A 15 19.67 20.33 12.61
C ALA A 15 19.53 20.04 14.10
N TRP A 16 20.67 19.94 14.77
CA TRP A 16 20.76 19.70 16.21
C TRP A 16 21.01 21.03 16.92
N ALA A 17 20.38 21.23 18.07
CA ALA A 17 20.66 22.34 18.96
C ALA A 17 21.95 22.08 19.75
N SER A 18 22.47 23.12 20.41
CA SER A 18 23.70 23.05 21.21
C SER A 18 23.59 22.12 22.41
N ASP A 19 22.38 21.86 22.91
CA ASP A 19 22.10 20.94 24.01
C ASP A 19 22.00 19.46 23.55
N GLY A 20 22.22 19.19 22.26
CA GLY A 20 22.13 17.85 21.68
C GLY A 20 20.71 17.41 21.32
N SER A 21 19.68 18.24 21.57
CA SER A 21 18.33 17.96 21.11
C SER A 21 18.18 18.20 19.60
N LEU A 22 17.27 17.46 18.96
CA LEU A 22 16.94 17.75 17.56
C LEU A 22 16.09 19.01 17.53
N ALA A 23 16.55 20.04 16.81
CA ALA A 23 15.81 21.28 16.61
C ALA A 23 14.80 21.14 15.47
N ARG A 24 15.20 20.49 14.38
CA ARG A 24 14.36 20.23 13.20
C ARG A 24 14.97 19.14 12.33
N ALA A 25 14.12 18.43 11.61
CA ALA A 25 14.55 17.52 10.55
C ALA A 25 13.64 17.62 9.32
N ARG A 26 14.15 17.16 8.18
CA ARG A 26 13.32 16.89 7.00
C ARG A 26 13.82 15.67 6.25
N VAL A 27 12.88 14.97 5.62
CA VAL A 27 13.13 13.80 4.79
C VAL A 27 12.50 13.99 3.43
N ARG A 28 13.23 13.58 2.38
CA ARG A 28 12.73 13.64 1.01
C ARG A 28 11.81 12.45 0.74
N LEU A 29 10.69 12.72 0.08
CA LEU A 29 9.65 11.75 -0.26
C LEU A 29 9.83 11.23 -1.69
N PRO A 30 9.23 10.08 -2.05
CA PRO A 30 9.36 9.50 -3.38
C PRO A 30 8.91 10.39 -4.55
N ASP A 31 7.98 11.32 -4.31
CA ASP A 31 7.52 12.32 -5.29
C ASP A 31 8.49 13.51 -5.43
N GLY A 32 9.61 13.49 -4.70
CA GLY A 32 10.63 14.53 -4.67
C GLY A 32 10.35 15.66 -3.68
N THR A 33 9.15 15.73 -3.11
CA THR A 33 8.78 16.71 -2.08
C THR A 33 9.41 16.38 -0.72
N TRP A 34 9.22 17.26 0.27
CA TRP A 34 9.81 17.10 1.59
C TRP A 34 8.74 17.02 2.68
N LEU A 35 9.04 16.21 3.69
CA LEU A 35 8.30 16.15 4.93
C LEU A 35 9.20 16.67 6.06
N ALA A 36 8.77 17.72 6.75
CA ALA A 36 9.51 18.28 7.88
C ALA A 36 8.97 17.75 9.22
N ILE A 37 9.86 17.66 10.20
CA ILE A 37 9.62 17.21 11.56
C ILE A 37 9.96 18.37 12.49
N GLU A 38 8.97 18.79 13.27
CA GLU A 38 9.06 19.76 14.36
C GLU A 38 9.01 19.00 15.70
N PRO A 39 10.15 18.79 16.37
CA PRO A 39 10.19 18.05 17.63
C PRO A 39 9.46 18.77 18.76
N ARG A 40 8.76 18.01 19.60
CA ARG A 40 8.08 18.48 20.83
C ARG A 40 7.10 19.65 20.61
N ALA A 41 6.44 19.67 19.46
CA ALA A 41 5.60 20.77 18.99
C ALA A 41 4.30 20.97 19.81
N THR A 42 3.74 19.92 20.42
CA THR A 42 2.44 20.00 21.10
C THR A 42 2.23 18.90 22.12
N THR A 43 1.25 19.07 23.02
CA THR A 43 0.79 18.06 24.00
C THR A 43 -0.67 17.63 23.79
N ALA A 44 -1.31 18.08 22.72
CA ALA A 44 -2.75 17.88 22.48
C ALA A 44 -3.13 16.45 22.03
N ALA A 45 -2.16 15.58 21.74
CA ALA A 45 -2.41 14.22 21.32
C ALA A 45 -2.81 13.31 22.51
N PRO A 46 -3.51 12.19 22.29
CA PRO A 46 -3.92 11.26 23.36
C PRO A 46 -2.74 10.69 24.20
N TRP A 47 -1.53 10.67 23.63
CA TRP A 47 -0.30 10.24 24.29
C TRP A 47 0.52 11.39 24.91
N GLY A 48 0.01 12.62 24.89
CA GLY A 48 0.69 13.80 25.43
C GLY A 48 1.67 14.42 24.43
N LEU A 49 2.93 14.58 24.84
CA LEU A 49 3.95 15.29 24.08
C LEU A 49 4.18 14.64 22.70
N ALA A 50 4.17 15.45 21.65
CA ALA A 50 4.16 14.98 20.27
C ALA A 50 5.06 15.83 19.36
N ASP A 51 5.71 15.14 18.42
CA ASP A 51 6.40 15.76 17.28
C ASP A 51 5.39 15.99 16.15
N ARG A 52 5.52 17.11 15.43
CA ARG A 52 4.60 17.47 14.35
C ARG A 52 5.23 17.27 12.97
N LEU A 53 4.43 16.79 12.04
CA LEU A 53 4.78 16.60 10.63
C LEU A 53 4.15 17.68 9.77
N TRP A 54 4.96 18.23 8.87
CA TRP A 54 4.57 19.30 7.94
C TRP A 54 4.89 18.89 6.51
N ARG A 55 4.04 19.29 5.56
CA ARG A 55 4.46 19.33 4.16
C ARG A 55 5.44 20.49 4.02
N ALA A 56 6.63 20.23 3.48
CA ALA A 56 7.66 21.24 3.28
C ALA A 56 7.90 21.47 1.79
N GLU A 57 7.69 22.69 1.32
CA GLU A 57 8.00 23.10 -0.06
C GLU A 57 9.46 23.57 -0.20
N ARG A 58 9.99 24.28 0.81
CA ARG A 58 11.40 24.67 0.95
C ARG A 58 11.80 24.74 2.42
N PHE A 59 13.10 24.68 2.70
CA PHE A 59 13.61 25.05 4.02
C PHE A 59 13.56 26.57 4.15
N PRO A 60 13.05 27.13 5.25
CA PRO A 60 13.33 28.52 5.57
C PRO A 60 14.79 28.62 6.02
N GLU A 61 15.50 29.67 5.62
CA GLU A 61 16.86 30.00 6.11
C GLU A 61 16.86 30.48 7.59
N GLY A 62 15.83 30.11 8.36
CA GLY A 62 15.55 30.53 9.74
C GLY A 62 14.04 30.71 9.96
N GLY A 63 13.54 30.29 11.13
CA GLY A 63 12.11 30.36 11.49
C GLY A 63 11.36 29.03 11.39
N ASP A 64 10.06 29.08 11.73
CA ASP A 64 9.14 27.95 11.68
C ASP A 64 9.05 27.38 10.25
N PRO A 65 8.94 26.05 10.06
CA PRO A 65 8.79 25.47 8.74
C PRO A 65 7.52 26.03 8.07
N PRO A 66 7.61 26.66 6.89
CA PRO A 66 6.42 27.08 6.16
C PRO A 66 5.68 25.84 5.66
N GLY A 67 4.37 25.75 5.93
CA GLY A 67 3.53 24.67 5.39
C GLY A 67 2.24 24.44 6.17
N GLU A 68 1.42 23.52 5.67
CA GLU A 68 0.25 23.03 6.39
C GLU A 68 0.67 21.91 7.36
N PRO A 69 0.26 21.98 8.64
CA PRO A 69 0.50 20.90 9.59
C PRO A 69 -0.34 19.68 9.19
N LEU A 70 0.34 18.55 8.94
CA LEU A 70 -0.30 17.34 8.44
C LEU A 70 -0.80 16.43 9.55
N THR A 71 0.04 16.12 10.52
CA THR A 71 -0.31 15.23 11.65
C THR A 71 0.78 15.29 12.72
N VAL A 72 0.64 14.50 13.79
CA VAL A 72 1.57 14.38 14.91
C VAL A 72 1.86 12.91 15.24
N PHE A 73 3.03 12.62 15.80
CA PHE A 73 3.36 11.33 16.40
C PHE A 73 3.97 11.53 17.78
N GLU A 74 4.02 10.47 18.60
CA GLU A 74 4.60 10.56 19.95
C GLU A 74 6.03 11.11 19.90
N ALA A 75 6.32 12.11 20.74
CA ALA A 75 7.61 12.77 20.72
C ALA A 75 8.75 11.80 21.05
N LEU A 76 9.80 11.84 20.24
CA LEU A 76 10.99 11.03 20.43
C LEU A 76 12.11 11.84 21.09
N ASP A 77 12.92 11.14 21.87
CA ASP A 77 14.28 11.60 22.14
C ASP A 77 15.15 11.22 20.93
N TRP A 78 15.28 12.14 19.99
CA TRP A 78 16.00 11.89 18.74
C TRP A 78 17.48 11.55 18.94
N ALA A 79 18.09 12.01 20.05
CA ALA A 79 19.46 11.66 20.41
C ALA A 79 19.57 10.22 20.97
N ARG A 80 18.44 9.61 21.38
CA ARG A 80 18.37 8.28 21.96
C ARG A 80 17.04 7.60 21.63
N ILE A 81 16.93 7.09 20.41
CA ILE A 81 15.75 6.37 19.93
C ILE A 81 15.57 5.08 20.75
N ASP A 82 14.42 4.92 21.38
CA ASP A 82 14.10 3.77 22.23
C ASP A 82 12.81 3.03 21.85
N ARG A 83 12.02 3.60 20.93
CA ARG A 83 10.74 3.04 20.47
C ARG A 83 10.35 3.50 19.08
N ILE A 84 9.35 2.82 18.52
CA ILE A 84 8.62 3.25 17.32
C ILE A 84 7.36 3.99 17.79
N PRO A 85 7.19 5.29 17.45
CA PRO A 85 6.09 6.10 17.98
C PRO A 85 4.75 5.80 17.27
N PRO A 86 3.61 5.86 17.97
CA PRO A 86 2.29 5.96 17.33
C PRO A 86 2.16 7.27 16.55
N LEU A 87 1.41 7.20 15.46
CA LEU A 87 1.13 8.31 14.54
C LEU A 87 -0.38 8.61 14.54
N ALA A 88 -0.75 9.88 14.66
CA ALA A 88 -2.12 10.32 14.47
C ALA A 88 -2.46 10.36 12.97
N GLU A 89 -3.73 10.17 12.63
CA GLU A 89 -4.28 10.39 11.28
C GLU A 89 -3.33 10.02 10.10
N PRO A 90 -2.87 8.75 9.99
CA PRO A 90 -1.87 8.37 8.99
C PRO A 90 -2.25 8.72 7.54
N THR A 91 -3.54 8.82 7.26
CA THR A 91 -4.11 9.19 5.96
C THR A 91 -3.83 10.64 5.54
N ARG A 92 -3.45 11.53 6.46
CA ARG A 92 -3.04 12.91 6.14
C ARG A 92 -1.63 13.00 5.58
N LEU A 93 -0.83 11.93 5.69
CA LEU A 93 0.51 11.92 5.13
C LEU A 93 0.48 11.73 3.60
N PRO A 94 1.36 12.41 2.86
CA PRO A 94 1.60 12.09 1.46
C PRO A 94 2.08 10.63 1.29
N PRO A 95 1.85 10.02 0.12
CA PRO A 95 2.37 8.69 -0.20
C PRO A 95 3.87 8.56 0.09
N GLY A 96 4.24 7.55 0.87
CA GLY A 96 5.64 7.32 1.29
C GLY A 96 6.12 8.18 2.47
N GLY A 97 5.30 9.13 2.96
CA GLY A 97 5.65 9.97 4.11
C GLY A 97 5.95 9.17 5.38
N GLY A 98 5.05 8.25 5.74
CA GLY A 98 5.23 7.40 6.91
C GLY A 98 6.49 6.53 6.83
N THR A 99 6.75 5.91 5.68
CA THR A 99 7.93 5.05 5.52
C THR A 99 9.24 5.84 5.45
N ALA A 100 9.22 7.08 4.94
CA ALA A 100 10.38 7.97 4.99
C ALA A 100 10.77 8.35 6.44
N VAL A 101 9.79 8.66 7.30
CA VAL A 101 10.03 8.94 8.73
C VAL A 101 10.50 7.69 9.46
N LEU A 102 9.86 6.53 9.22
CA LEU A 102 10.27 5.25 9.79
C LEU A 102 11.71 4.89 9.40
N ASN A 103 12.11 5.17 8.15
CA ASN A 103 13.48 4.95 7.71
C ASN A 103 14.47 5.87 8.41
N LEU A 104 14.12 7.15 8.64
CA LEU A 104 14.95 8.06 9.44
C LEU A 104 15.11 7.57 10.89
N ILE A 105 14.03 7.11 11.52
CA ILE A 105 14.08 6.52 12.87
C ILE A 105 14.99 5.30 12.87
N ALA A 106 14.89 4.41 11.86
CA ALA A 106 15.74 3.25 11.73
C ALA A 106 17.23 3.60 11.47
N GLU A 107 17.50 4.63 10.65
CA GLU A 107 18.85 5.16 10.40
C GLU A 107 19.50 5.63 11.70
N LEU A 108 18.79 6.45 12.49
CA LEU A 108 19.30 6.98 13.76
C LEU A 108 19.45 5.88 14.82
N ALA A 109 18.44 5.02 14.99
CA ALA A 109 18.50 3.92 15.94
C ALA A 109 19.68 2.99 15.65
N ARG A 110 19.92 2.66 14.37
CA ARG A 110 21.08 1.86 13.97
C ARG A 110 22.40 2.58 14.27
N ALA A 111 22.51 3.87 13.97
CA ALA A 111 23.71 4.66 14.27
C ALA A 111 23.98 4.76 15.77
N GLN A 112 22.93 4.74 16.60
CA GLN A 112 22.99 4.74 18.07
C GLN A 112 23.23 3.33 18.67
N GLY A 113 23.37 2.29 17.84
CA GLY A 113 23.62 0.93 18.31
C GLY A 113 22.40 0.22 18.92
N VAL A 114 21.19 0.71 18.65
CA VAL A 114 19.96 0.15 19.20
C VAL A 114 19.65 -1.19 18.54
N ALA A 115 19.64 -2.26 19.33
CA ALA A 115 19.41 -3.61 18.82
C ALA A 115 17.95 -3.90 18.50
N ARG A 116 17.01 -3.43 19.33
CA ARG A 116 15.57 -3.70 19.20
C ARG A 116 14.75 -2.52 19.70
N LEU A 117 13.65 -2.25 18.99
CA LEU A 117 12.62 -1.29 19.33
C LEU A 117 11.28 -2.01 19.52
N ALA A 118 10.38 -1.39 20.29
CA ALA A 118 9.00 -1.82 20.40
C ALA A 118 8.07 -0.77 19.76
N TYR A 119 6.97 -1.23 19.16
CA TYR A 119 5.83 -0.37 18.87
C TYR A 119 4.84 -0.48 20.03
N ARG A 120 4.52 0.65 20.67
CA ARG A 120 3.59 0.71 21.82
C ARG A 120 2.32 1.50 21.53
N GLY A 121 2.06 1.76 20.25
CA GLY A 121 0.89 2.52 19.84
C GLY A 121 -0.41 1.73 19.97
N PRO A 122 -1.55 2.40 20.20
CA PRO A 122 -2.84 1.75 20.41
C PRO A 122 -3.43 1.10 19.15
N TYR A 123 -2.83 1.33 17.97
CA TYR A 123 -3.41 0.93 16.68
C TYR A 123 -2.42 0.08 15.86
N PRO A 124 -2.22 -1.21 16.20
CA PRO A 124 -1.50 -2.13 15.33
C PRO A 124 -2.39 -2.49 14.14
N THR A 125 -2.05 -2.02 12.95
CA THR A 125 -2.78 -2.31 11.71
C THR A 125 -1.90 -3.06 10.72
N GLU A 126 -2.52 -3.82 9.81
CA GLU A 126 -1.78 -4.46 8.71
C GLU A 126 -0.99 -3.44 7.87
N GLN A 127 -1.57 -2.27 7.62
CA GLN A 127 -0.89 -1.20 6.89
C GLN A 127 0.39 -0.74 7.61
N LEU A 128 0.32 -0.55 8.94
CA LEU A 128 1.49 -0.19 9.74
C LEU A 128 2.51 -1.34 9.75
N PHE A 129 2.06 -2.59 9.94
CA PHE A 129 2.92 -3.76 9.89
C PHE A 129 3.74 -3.78 8.59
N VAL A 130 3.08 -3.68 7.44
CA VAL A 130 3.74 -3.68 6.12
C VAL A 130 4.68 -2.47 5.96
N ALA A 131 4.31 -1.29 6.47
CA ALA A 131 5.17 -0.12 6.45
C ALA A 131 6.45 -0.31 7.29
N LEU A 132 6.35 -0.97 8.45
CA LEU A 132 7.50 -1.29 9.30
C LEU A 132 8.46 -2.25 8.62
N LEU A 133 7.97 -3.23 7.84
CA LEU A 133 8.83 -4.15 7.09
C LEU A 133 9.80 -3.41 6.15
N GLU A 134 9.45 -2.21 5.65
CA GLU A 134 10.32 -1.42 4.78
C GLU A 134 11.60 -0.96 5.48
N SER A 135 11.55 -0.68 6.79
CA SER A 135 12.65 -0.05 7.54
C SER A 135 13.15 -0.87 8.74
N PHE A 136 12.48 -1.97 9.09
CA PHE A 136 12.77 -2.80 10.24
C PHE A 136 12.66 -4.29 9.90
N ARG A 137 13.35 -5.13 10.68
CA ARG A 137 13.14 -6.59 10.71
C ARG A 137 12.36 -6.94 11.96
N TYR A 138 11.28 -7.72 11.83
CA TYR A 138 10.60 -8.21 13.01
C TYR A 138 11.40 -9.34 13.68
N ALA A 139 11.23 -9.49 14.99
CA ALA A 139 11.78 -10.56 15.79
C ALA A 139 10.68 -11.14 16.71
N PRO A 140 10.59 -12.47 16.86
CA PRO A 140 11.49 -13.48 16.28
C PRO A 140 11.21 -13.72 14.78
N ALA A 141 12.24 -14.09 14.01
CA ALA A 141 12.17 -14.16 12.54
C ALA A 141 11.32 -15.35 12.03
N ASP A 142 11.17 -16.37 12.86
CA ASP A 142 10.45 -17.62 12.65
C ASP A 142 9.00 -17.58 13.17
N ALA A 143 8.46 -16.39 13.47
CA ALA A 143 7.04 -16.24 13.79
C ALA A 143 6.16 -16.81 12.66
N THR A 144 5.31 -17.79 12.99
CA THR A 144 4.41 -18.46 12.04
C THR A 144 3.39 -17.51 11.43
N ASP A 145 2.81 -16.63 12.25
CA ASP A 145 1.92 -15.56 11.82
C ASP A 145 2.42 -14.22 12.38
N PRO A 146 3.33 -13.53 11.67
CA PRO A 146 3.92 -12.30 12.16
C PRO A 146 2.90 -11.15 12.19
N LEU A 147 1.85 -11.17 11.38
CA LEU A 147 0.81 -10.15 11.45
C LEU A 147 -0.03 -10.30 12.73
N ALA A 148 -0.44 -11.52 13.07
CA ALA A 148 -1.15 -11.78 14.32
C ALA A 148 -0.29 -11.43 15.55
N ALA A 149 0.98 -11.83 15.56
CA ALA A 149 1.92 -11.48 16.62
C ALA A 149 2.11 -9.95 16.74
N PHE A 150 2.15 -9.23 15.62
CA PHE A 150 2.18 -7.77 15.63
C PHE A 150 0.93 -7.16 16.25
N MET A 151 -0.25 -7.65 15.86
CA MET A 151 -1.52 -7.20 16.41
C MET A 151 -1.65 -7.46 17.91
N ALA A 152 -1.03 -8.54 18.40
CA ALA A 152 -0.94 -8.85 19.83
C ALA A 152 0.15 -8.07 20.59
N GLY A 153 0.99 -7.28 19.89
CA GLY A 153 2.09 -6.53 20.50
C GLY A 153 3.29 -7.40 20.90
N GLU A 154 3.44 -8.58 20.31
CA GLU A 154 4.43 -9.59 20.68
C GLU A 154 5.75 -9.47 19.89
N LEU A 155 5.79 -8.59 18.88
CA LEU A 155 6.98 -8.40 18.04
C LEU A 155 7.91 -7.30 18.57
N ALA A 156 9.20 -7.58 18.51
CA ALA A 156 10.25 -6.58 18.56
C ALA A 156 10.75 -6.25 17.14
N TRP A 157 11.37 -5.08 16.99
CA TRP A 157 11.78 -4.54 15.69
C TRP A 157 13.25 -4.15 15.69
N THR A 158 14.06 -4.86 14.91
CA THR A 158 15.46 -4.53 14.69
C THR A 158 15.58 -3.45 13.61
N PRO A 159 16.26 -2.31 13.87
CA PRO A 159 16.51 -1.28 12.86
C PRO A 159 17.21 -1.84 11.63
N ALA A 160 16.61 -1.68 10.45
CA ALA A 160 17.14 -2.18 9.18
C ALA A 160 16.84 -1.20 8.04
N PRO A 161 17.35 0.05 8.13
CA PRO A 161 17.05 1.10 7.17
C PRO A 161 17.53 0.72 5.77
N HIS A 162 16.87 1.28 4.77
CA HIS A 162 17.18 1.11 3.37
C HIS A 162 17.85 2.36 2.78
N GLU A 163 18.67 2.13 1.76
CA GLU A 163 19.16 3.18 0.87
C GLU A 163 18.00 3.72 0.04
N ARG A 164 17.98 5.05 -0.12
CA ARG A 164 16.96 5.80 -0.86
C ARG A 164 17.65 6.46 -2.05
N LEU A 165 17.31 6.06 -3.26
CA LEU A 165 17.91 6.58 -4.49
C LEU A 165 16.90 7.42 -5.26
N PHE A 166 17.29 8.63 -5.64
CA PHE A 166 16.53 9.51 -6.52
C PHE A 166 17.17 9.48 -7.90
N VAL A 167 16.78 8.50 -8.71
CA VAL A 167 17.53 8.08 -9.90
C VAL A 167 17.22 8.96 -11.12
N ALA A 168 15.97 9.39 -11.25
CA ALA A 168 15.50 10.28 -12.31
C ALA A 168 14.21 10.99 -11.86
N ASP A 169 13.72 11.94 -12.66
CA ASP A 169 12.48 12.64 -12.36
C ASP A 169 11.30 11.67 -12.18
N GLY A 170 10.70 11.72 -10.99
CA GLY A 170 9.62 10.83 -10.59
C GLY A 170 10.03 9.37 -10.42
N LEU A 171 11.33 9.03 -10.36
CA LEU A 171 11.85 7.68 -10.10
C LEU A 171 12.62 7.63 -8.78
N TYR A 172 12.07 6.89 -7.84
CA TYR A 172 12.64 6.61 -6.53
C TYR A 172 12.84 5.11 -6.34
N VAL A 173 13.97 4.70 -5.79
CA VAL A 173 14.30 3.28 -5.53
C VAL A 173 14.68 3.09 -4.08
N GLN A 174 14.07 2.10 -3.42
CA GLN A 174 14.52 1.58 -2.13
C GLN A 174 15.38 0.34 -2.34
N ARG A 175 16.57 0.37 -1.74
CA ARG A 175 17.52 -0.73 -1.84
C ARG A 175 18.11 -1.08 -0.47
N ARG A 176 18.33 -2.39 -0.28
CA ARG A 176 19.26 -2.91 0.73
C ARG A 176 20.30 -3.75 0.02
N ALA A 177 20.24 -5.08 0.17
CA ALA A 177 21.07 -5.98 -0.62
C ALA A 177 20.61 -6.06 -2.10
N ARG A 178 19.36 -5.67 -2.37
CA ARG A 178 18.72 -5.69 -3.69
C ARG A 178 17.70 -4.55 -3.79
N VAL A 179 17.23 -4.26 -5.00
CA VAL A 179 16.07 -3.38 -5.24
C VAL A 179 14.83 -4.02 -4.62
N GLU A 180 14.23 -3.41 -3.60
CA GLU A 180 13.06 -3.99 -2.89
C GLU A 180 11.74 -3.29 -3.24
N LYS A 181 11.81 -1.98 -3.51
CA LYS A 181 10.66 -1.16 -3.92
C LYS A 181 11.11 -0.11 -4.92
N VAL A 182 10.26 0.17 -5.89
CA VAL A 182 10.43 1.26 -6.85
C VAL A 182 9.18 2.11 -6.84
N VAL A 183 9.31 3.42 -6.85
CA VAL A 183 8.19 4.35 -7.09
C VAL A 183 8.49 5.10 -8.36
N PHE A 184 7.61 4.98 -9.34
CA PHE A 184 7.73 5.65 -10.63
C PHE A 184 6.46 6.41 -10.98
N ARG A 185 6.55 7.73 -11.13
CA ARG A 185 5.42 8.63 -11.43
C ARG A 185 4.21 8.37 -10.51
N GLY A 186 4.48 8.22 -9.21
CA GLY A 186 3.47 7.95 -8.18
C GLY A 186 3.05 6.48 -8.03
N ALA A 187 3.41 5.58 -8.95
CA ALA A 187 3.10 4.16 -8.85
C ALA A 187 4.20 3.38 -8.11
N ALA A 188 3.82 2.65 -7.06
CA ALA A 188 4.76 1.82 -6.29
C ALA A 188 4.76 0.36 -6.78
N TYR A 189 5.96 -0.18 -7.00
CA TYR A 189 6.24 -1.57 -7.30
C TYR A 189 6.96 -2.16 -6.09
N TYR A 190 6.56 -3.36 -5.70
CA TYR A 190 7.12 -4.05 -4.54
C TYR A 190 7.65 -5.41 -4.94
N ARG A 191 8.72 -5.87 -4.29
CA ARG A 191 9.01 -7.31 -4.32
C ARG A 191 7.87 -8.09 -3.66
N PRO A 192 7.49 -9.24 -4.24
CA PRO A 192 6.46 -10.09 -3.66
C PRO A 192 6.93 -10.72 -2.35
N ASP A 193 8.23 -10.98 -2.21
CA ASP A 193 8.86 -11.56 -1.03
C ASP A 193 9.56 -10.45 -0.22
N TRP A 194 9.03 -10.16 0.97
CA TRP A 194 9.64 -9.20 1.88
C TRP A 194 9.74 -9.80 3.29
N GLN A 195 10.95 -10.24 3.67
CA GLN A 195 11.15 -11.14 4.83
C GLN A 195 10.41 -12.46 4.58
N SER A 196 9.66 -13.02 5.54
CA SER A 196 8.80 -14.18 5.29
C SER A 196 7.41 -13.80 4.73
N VAL A 197 7.11 -12.51 4.58
CA VAL A 197 5.78 -12.01 4.23
C VAL A 197 5.65 -11.91 2.71
N VAL A 198 4.60 -12.55 2.18
CA VAL A 198 4.24 -12.45 0.77
C VAL A 198 3.29 -11.27 0.57
N ARG A 199 3.73 -10.25 -0.16
CA ARG A 199 2.93 -9.08 -0.50
C ARG A 199 2.18 -9.31 -1.80
N GLN A 200 0.84 -9.28 -1.72
CA GLN A 200 -0.01 -9.28 -2.90
C GLN A 200 -0.17 -7.86 -3.42
N ALA A 201 0.48 -7.55 -4.54
CA ALA A 201 0.31 -6.31 -5.27
C ALA A 201 0.40 -6.58 -6.78
N PRO A 202 -0.37 -5.85 -7.61
CA PRO A 202 -0.32 -6.01 -9.06
C PRO A 202 0.97 -5.44 -9.66
N LYS A 203 1.60 -4.45 -9.00
CA LYS A 203 2.86 -3.84 -9.44
C LYS A 203 4.02 -4.47 -8.68
N ARG A 204 4.88 -5.20 -9.39
CA ARG A 204 5.94 -6.03 -8.80
C ARG A 204 7.33 -5.68 -9.32
N VAL A 205 8.31 -5.86 -8.44
CA VAL A 205 9.74 -5.87 -8.77
C VAL A 205 10.18 -7.32 -8.93
N ARG A 206 10.88 -7.66 -10.02
CA ARG A 206 11.41 -9.00 -10.29
C ARG A 206 12.80 -8.96 -10.91
N ASP A 207 13.62 -9.95 -10.61
CA ASP A 207 14.94 -10.11 -11.23
C ASP A 207 14.80 -10.77 -12.61
N VAL A 208 15.66 -10.35 -13.54
CA VAL A 208 15.89 -10.96 -14.85
C VAL A 208 17.39 -10.97 -15.15
N PRO A 209 17.89 -11.77 -16.11
CA PRO A 209 19.31 -11.78 -16.45
C PRO A 209 19.89 -10.39 -16.77
N GLU A 210 19.08 -9.52 -17.36
CA GLU A 210 19.46 -8.17 -17.77
C GLU A 210 19.41 -7.13 -16.63
N GLY A 211 18.91 -7.49 -15.44
CA GLY A 211 18.75 -6.58 -14.30
C GLY A 211 17.46 -6.80 -13.53
N VAL A 212 16.72 -5.72 -13.28
CA VAL A 212 15.50 -5.72 -12.46
C VAL A 212 14.36 -5.09 -13.25
N LEU A 213 13.26 -5.82 -13.42
CA LEU A 213 12.06 -5.33 -14.08
C LEU A 213 11.01 -4.88 -13.05
N CYS A 214 10.36 -3.76 -13.37
CA CYS A 214 9.12 -3.34 -12.74
C CYS A 214 7.96 -3.69 -13.67
N SER A 215 7.08 -4.59 -13.23
CA SER A 215 6.04 -5.18 -14.07
C SER A 215 4.67 -5.06 -13.43
N LEU A 216 3.64 -4.96 -14.26
CA LEU A 216 2.27 -5.23 -13.91
C LEU A 216 2.00 -6.74 -14.00
N TRP A 217 1.32 -7.29 -13.01
CA TRP A 217 1.03 -8.70 -12.87
C TRP A 217 -0.46 -8.91 -12.70
N ALA A 218 -0.99 -9.88 -13.42
CA ALA A 218 -2.34 -10.40 -13.24
C ALA A 218 -2.30 -11.91 -13.19
N LEU A 219 -3.10 -12.53 -12.33
CA LEU A 219 -3.30 -13.98 -12.29
C LEU A 219 -1.97 -14.74 -12.17
N GLY A 220 -1.05 -14.23 -11.34
CA GLY A 220 0.25 -14.86 -11.07
C GLY A 220 1.26 -14.81 -12.22
N ARG A 221 1.05 -13.99 -13.25
CA ARG A 221 2.02 -13.78 -14.35
C ARG A 221 2.21 -12.29 -14.69
N PRO A 222 3.38 -11.89 -15.20
CA PRO A 222 3.55 -10.54 -15.73
C PRO A 222 2.68 -10.37 -16.98
N VAL A 223 2.02 -9.22 -17.08
CA VAL A 223 1.19 -8.82 -18.25
C VAL A 223 1.74 -7.60 -18.97
N GLU A 224 2.50 -6.74 -18.29
CA GLU A 224 3.12 -5.55 -18.87
C GLU A 224 4.40 -5.22 -18.10
N ASP A 225 5.48 -4.84 -18.79
CA ASP A 225 6.73 -4.36 -18.17
C ASP A 225 6.84 -2.85 -18.35
N HIS A 226 7.21 -2.12 -17.30
CA HIS A 226 7.23 -0.64 -17.30
C HIS A 226 8.63 -0.05 -17.20
N LEU A 227 9.55 -0.70 -16.49
CA LEU A 227 10.92 -0.23 -16.29
C LEU A 227 11.89 -1.41 -16.30
N LEU A 228 13.09 -1.16 -16.82
CA LEU A 228 14.27 -1.98 -16.60
C LEU A 228 15.31 -1.16 -15.85
N LEU A 229 15.75 -1.68 -14.70
CA LEU A 229 16.78 -1.11 -13.85
C LEU A 229 18.01 -2.04 -13.82
N ALA A 230 19.18 -1.48 -13.54
CA ALA A 230 20.34 -2.28 -13.14
C ALA A 230 20.06 -2.96 -11.78
N SER A 231 20.82 -4.01 -11.45
CA SER A 231 20.75 -4.66 -10.12
C SER A 231 20.98 -3.69 -8.96
N GLU A 232 21.75 -2.62 -9.22
CA GLU A 232 22.03 -1.56 -8.27
C GLU A 232 20.88 -0.56 -8.13
N GLY A 233 19.90 -0.55 -9.04
CA GLY A 233 18.74 0.34 -9.01
C GLY A 233 18.78 1.50 -10.01
N ASP A 234 19.85 1.64 -10.78
CA ASP A 234 19.95 2.70 -11.80
C ASP A 234 19.02 2.44 -12.99
N LEU A 235 18.43 3.49 -13.55
CA LEU A 235 17.52 3.36 -14.69
C LEU A 235 18.28 2.99 -15.96
N LEU A 236 17.95 1.83 -16.53
CA LEU A 236 18.46 1.43 -17.84
C LEU A 236 17.50 1.86 -18.95
N ARG A 237 16.21 1.53 -18.81
CA ARG A 237 15.17 1.85 -19.80
C ARG A 237 13.81 2.07 -19.15
N VAL A 238 13.08 3.06 -19.64
CA VAL A 238 11.62 3.13 -19.49
C VAL A 238 11.02 2.32 -20.63
N LEU A 239 10.13 1.38 -20.31
CA LEU A 239 9.44 0.55 -21.28
C LEU A 239 8.07 1.19 -21.53
N GLU A 240 7.81 1.50 -22.80
CA GLU A 240 6.52 2.06 -23.20
C GLU A 240 5.49 0.95 -23.30
N PRO A 241 4.31 1.14 -22.69
CA PRO A 241 3.25 0.15 -22.67
C PRO A 241 2.65 0.03 -24.07
N VAL A 242 2.18 -1.17 -24.40
CA VAL A 242 1.40 -1.38 -25.61
C VAL A 242 0.00 -0.82 -25.35
N VAL A 243 -0.33 0.30 -25.98
CA VAL A 243 -1.66 0.90 -25.84
C VAL A 243 -2.67 0.03 -26.59
N HIS A 244 -3.48 -0.71 -25.85
CA HIS A 244 -4.64 -1.42 -26.40
C HIS A 244 -5.86 -0.50 -26.30
N GLU A 245 -6.19 0.18 -27.39
CA GLU A 245 -7.50 0.82 -27.50
C GLU A 245 -8.58 -0.26 -27.52
N CYS A 246 -9.43 -0.27 -26.49
CA CYS A 246 -10.55 -1.19 -26.38
C CYS A 246 -11.78 -0.42 -25.91
N PRO A 247 -12.94 -0.54 -26.60
CA PRO A 247 -14.18 0.06 -26.13
C PRO A 247 -14.55 -0.52 -24.76
N ALA A 248 -15.02 0.34 -23.87
CA ALA A 248 -15.45 -0.08 -22.55
C ALA A 248 -16.67 -1.01 -22.65
N ARG A 249 -16.69 -2.09 -21.88
CA ARG A 249 -17.77 -3.08 -21.85
C ARG A 249 -18.20 -3.34 -20.40
N PRO A 250 -19.49 -3.23 -20.07
CA PRO A 250 -19.97 -3.57 -18.74
C PRO A 250 -19.61 -5.01 -18.38
N MET A 251 -19.19 -5.25 -17.14
CA MET A 251 -19.05 -6.62 -16.63
C MET A 251 -20.44 -7.26 -16.46
N PRO A 252 -20.58 -8.59 -16.64
CA PRO A 252 -21.83 -9.27 -16.34
C PRO A 252 -22.26 -9.03 -14.88
N PRO A 253 -23.56 -8.80 -14.61
CA PRO A 253 -24.06 -8.54 -13.26
C PRO A 253 -23.69 -9.64 -12.25
N GLU A 254 -23.63 -10.89 -12.69
CA GLU A 254 -23.23 -12.02 -11.86
C GLU A 254 -21.76 -11.92 -11.43
N VAL A 255 -20.87 -11.49 -12.34
CA VAL A 255 -19.45 -11.24 -12.03
C VAL A 255 -19.32 -10.12 -11.01
N VAL A 256 -20.05 -9.00 -11.20
CA VAL A 256 -20.10 -7.89 -10.24
C VAL A 256 -20.59 -8.38 -8.87
N GLY A 257 -21.64 -9.21 -8.85
CA GLY A 257 -22.18 -9.83 -7.64
C GLY A 257 -21.15 -10.71 -6.91
N GLY A 258 -20.39 -11.53 -7.63
CA GLY A 258 -19.33 -12.36 -7.05
C GLY A 258 -18.16 -11.53 -6.51
N VAL A 259 -17.73 -10.50 -7.22
CA VAL A 259 -16.70 -9.56 -6.74
C VAL A 259 -17.17 -8.86 -5.46
N ALA A 260 -18.41 -8.37 -5.43
CA ALA A 260 -18.99 -7.77 -4.24
C ALA A 260 -19.06 -8.75 -3.07
N ALA A 261 -19.41 -10.02 -3.32
CA ALA A 261 -19.45 -11.07 -2.31
C ALA A 261 -18.06 -11.37 -1.72
N ILE A 262 -17.00 -11.42 -2.53
CA ILE A 262 -15.62 -11.56 -2.03
C ILE A 262 -15.24 -10.39 -1.13
N VAL A 263 -15.51 -9.16 -1.57
CA VAL A 263 -15.17 -7.96 -0.79
C VAL A 263 -15.97 -7.90 0.51
N ALA A 264 -17.26 -8.23 0.47
CA ALA A 264 -18.13 -8.28 1.65
C ALA A 264 -17.66 -9.35 2.65
N ALA A 265 -17.30 -10.56 2.17
CA ALA A 265 -16.81 -11.65 3.01
C ALA A 265 -15.49 -11.32 3.72
N GLY A 266 -14.61 -10.53 3.08
CA GLY A 266 -13.34 -10.07 3.64
C GLY A 266 -13.44 -8.77 4.47
N SER A 267 -14.63 -8.21 4.66
CA SER A 267 -14.83 -6.92 5.34
C SER A 267 -15.45 -7.08 6.73
N ALA A 268 -15.43 -6.00 7.52
CA ALA A 268 -16.19 -5.94 8.77
C ALA A 268 -17.68 -6.18 8.48
N ARG A 269 -18.29 -7.08 9.27
CA ARG A 269 -19.66 -7.58 9.03
C ARG A 269 -20.71 -6.49 8.75
N PRO A 270 -20.73 -5.35 9.49
CA PRO A 270 -21.71 -4.29 9.25
C PRO A 270 -21.60 -3.63 7.86
N LEU A 271 -20.44 -3.74 7.20
CA LEU A 271 -20.23 -3.17 5.87
C LEU A 271 -20.74 -4.07 4.74
N ALA A 272 -20.93 -5.38 4.96
CA ALA A 272 -21.28 -6.33 3.92
C ALA A 272 -22.51 -5.93 3.07
N PRO A 273 -23.70 -5.64 3.65
CA PRO A 273 -24.85 -5.23 2.84
C PRO A 273 -24.62 -3.91 2.10
N VAL A 274 -23.91 -2.96 2.73
CA VAL A 274 -23.60 -1.66 2.12
C VAL A 274 -22.61 -1.80 0.96
N ILE A 275 -21.64 -2.71 1.05
CA ILE A 275 -20.71 -3.04 -0.05
C ILE A 275 -21.47 -3.59 -1.25
N GLU A 276 -22.41 -4.51 -1.02
CA GLU A 276 -23.26 -5.08 -2.07
C GLU A 276 -24.10 -3.98 -2.75
N ASP A 277 -24.67 -3.03 -2.00
CA ASP A 277 -25.40 -1.88 -2.53
C ASP A 277 -24.51 -0.91 -3.32
N VAL A 278 -23.28 -0.65 -2.84
CA VAL A 278 -22.32 0.20 -3.55
C VAL A 278 -21.93 -0.47 -4.87
N ALA A 279 -21.63 -1.77 -4.85
CA ALA A 279 -21.22 -2.49 -6.06
C ALA A 279 -22.31 -2.50 -7.14
N ARG A 280 -23.60 -2.59 -6.75
CA ARG A 280 -24.73 -2.43 -7.67
C ARG A 280 -24.87 -1.02 -8.26
N ALA A 281 -24.44 0.00 -7.52
CA ALA A 281 -24.59 1.40 -7.92
C ALA A 281 -23.42 1.94 -8.76
N VAL A 282 -22.27 1.26 -8.76
CA VAL A 282 -21.07 1.68 -9.50
C VAL A 282 -20.97 0.86 -10.78
N ALA A 283 -20.69 1.52 -11.91
CA ALA A 283 -20.47 0.84 -13.18
C ALA A 283 -19.09 0.14 -13.18
N LEU A 284 -19.08 -1.18 -13.01
CA LEU A 284 -17.89 -2.01 -13.19
C LEU A 284 -17.80 -2.46 -14.66
N GLU A 285 -16.69 -2.13 -15.32
CA GLU A 285 -16.50 -2.36 -16.75
C GLU A 285 -15.07 -2.85 -17.06
N TRP A 286 -14.95 -3.61 -18.15
CA TRP A 286 -13.69 -3.85 -18.85
C TRP A 286 -13.35 -2.66 -19.75
N GLY A 287 -12.08 -2.36 -19.94
CA GLY A 287 -11.65 -1.40 -20.97
C GLY A 287 -10.17 -1.04 -20.91
N ALA A 288 -9.77 -0.06 -21.71
CA ALA A 288 -8.40 0.43 -21.71
C ALA A 288 -8.01 1.06 -20.36
N VAL A 289 -6.93 0.56 -19.76
CA VAL A 289 -6.27 1.10 -18.57
C VAL A 289 -4.78 1.10 -18.83
N ALA A 290 -4.14 2.26 -18.72
CA ALA A 290 -2.71 2.41 -19.00
C ALA A 290 -1.87 2.19 -17.73
N ARG A 291 -0.84 1.34 -17.82
CA ARG A 291 0.16 1.10 -16.75
C ARG A 291 -0.43 0.68 -15.40
N ASP A 292 -1.66 0.15 -15.40
CA ASP A 292 -2.37 -0.35 -14.22
C ASP A 292 -3.43 -1.39 -14.60
N LEU A 293 -3.95 -2.12 -13.62
CA LEU A 293 -5.06 -3.05 -13.81
C LEU A 293 -6.43 -2.41 -13.57
N VAL A 294 -6.48 -1.28 -12.85
CA VAL A 294 -7.75 -0.66 -12.47
C VAL A 294 -7.65 0.86 -12.47
N THR A 295 -8.73 1.52 -12.86
CA THR A 295 -8.95 2.95 -12.66
C THR A 295 -10.25 3.15 -11.89
N ILE A 296 -10.17 3.89 -10.78
CA ILE A 296 -11.31 4.13 -9.89
C ILE A 296 -11.81 5.57 -10.11
N GLY A 297 -12.98 5.71 -10.73
CA GLY A 297 -13.73 6.98 -10.82
C GLY A 297 -14.78 7.09 -9.72
N ALA A 298 -15.58 8.17 -9.72
CA ALA A 298 -16.61 8.36 -8.70
C ALA A 298 -17.77 7.35 -8.85
N ASP A 299 -18.25 7.21 -10.08
CA ASP A 299 -19.42 6.45 -10.54
C ASP A 299 -19.06 5.19 -11.33
N ARG A 300 -17.80 5.09 -11.79
CA ARG A 300 -17.29 3.97 -12.59
C ARG A 300 -15.99 3.40 -12.04
N ILE A 301 -15.83 2.08 -12.16
CA ILE A 301 -14.57 1.37 -11.97
C ILE A 301 -14.26 0.64 -13.26
N ARG A 302 -13.11 0.95 -13.87
CA ARG A 302 -12.64 0.26 -15.07
C ARG A 302 -11.52 -0.69 -14.72
N VAL A 303 -11.65 -1.94 -15.14
CA VAL A 303 -10.61 -2.96 -15.07
C VAL A 303 -10.01 -3.16 -16.45
N SER A 304 -8.68 -3.35 -16.49
CA SER A 304 -7.90 -3.46 -17.71
C SER A 304 -8.37 -4.63 -18.58
N GLU A 305 -8.56 -4.36 -19.87
CA GLU A 305 -8.73 -5.41 -20.89
C GLU A 305 -7.54 -6.38 -20.91
N GLY A 306 -6.34 -5.93 -20.53
CA GLY A 306 -5.16 -6.80 -20.38
C GLY A 306 -5.35 -7.87 -19.31
N PHE A 307 -6.08 -7.58 -18.22
CA PHE A 307 -6.46 -8.58 -17.22
C PHE A 307 -7.39 -9.64 -17.85
N ARG A 308 -8.43 -9.19 -18.57
CA ARG A 308 -9.42 -10.06 -19.20
C ARG A 308 -8.79 -10.94 -20.27
N ALA A 309 -7.95 -10.37 -21.13
CA ALA A 309 -7.18 -11.10 -22.14
C ALA A 309 -6.23 -12.11 -21.47
N ALA A 310 -5.57 -11.72 -20.37
CA ALA A 310 -4.71 -12.62 -19.64
C ALA A 310 -5.47 -13.80 -19.02
N LEU A 311 -6.71 -13.59 -18.57
CA LEU A 311 -7.59 -14.66 -18.12
C LEU A 311 -7.97 -15.59 -19.28
N ALA A 312 -8.36 -15.02 -20.42
CA ALA A 312 -8.79 -15.77 -21.60
C ALA A 312 -7.74 -16.73 -22.13
N GLU A 313 -6.50 -16.24 -22.27
CA GLU A 313 -5.38 -17.08 -22.71
C GLU A 313 -5.11 -18.23 -21.74
N ARG A 314 -5.17 -17.97 -20.42
CA ARG A 314 -4.97 -19.02 -19.43
C ARG A 314 -6.11 -20.04 -19.45
N LEU A 315 -7.36 -19.61 -19.61
CA LEU A 315 -8.51 -20.51 -19.72
C LEU A 315 -8.43 -21.37 -20.99
N ALA A 316 -7.96 -20.83 -22.12
CA ALA A 316 -7.77 -21.59 -23.36
C ALA A 316 -6.79 -22.76 -23.20
N THR A 317 -5.78 -22.62 -22.34
CA THR A 317 -4.80 -23.69 -22.03
C THR A 317 -5.22 -24.62 -20.88
N ALA A 318 -6.24 -24.25 -20.11
CA ALA A 318 -6.71 -25.01 -18.96
C ALA A 318 -7.70 -26.11 -19.40
N HIS A 319 -7.30 -27.37 -19.24
CA HIS A 319 -8.10 -28.52 -19.65
C HIS A 319 -9.00 -29.00 -18.51
N GLY A 320 -10.30 -29.12 -18.80
CA GLY A 320 -11.31 -29.63 -17.86
C GLY A 320 -11.95 -28.57 -16.97
N ARG A 321 -13.15 -28.89 -16.45
CA ARG A 321 -13.99 -27.95 -15.69
C ARG A 321 -13.33 -27.49 -14.38
N GLY A 322 -12.68 -28.39 -13.65
CA GLY A 322 -12.06 -28.10 -12.36
C GLY A 322 -10.97 -27.01 -12.44
N PRO A 323 -9.89 -27.20 -13.22
CA PRO A 323 -8.85 -26.19 -13.38
C PRO A 323 -9.36 -24.84 -13.90
N ARG A 324 -10.31 -24.85 -14.83
CA ARG A 324 -10.97 -23.64 -15.35
C ARG A 324 -11.75 -22.91 -14.26
N ALA A 325 -12.51 -23.61 -13.44
CA ALA A 325 -13.24 -23.03 -12.31
C ALA A 325 -12.29 -22.45 -11.25
N THR A 326 -11.19 -23.14 -10.93
CA THR A 326 -10.16 -22.62 -10.01
C THR A 326 -9.53 -21.34 -10.52
N LEU A 327 -9.27 -21.25 -11.83
CA LEU A 327 -8.72 -20.05 -12.46
C LEU A 327 -9.74 -18.89 -12.45
N ALA A 328 -11.00 -19.16 -12.78
CA ALA A 328 -12.06 -18.16 -12.71
C ALA A 328 -12.28 -17.65 -11.28
N LEU A 329 -12.24 -18.53 -10.27
CA LEU A 329 -12.28 -18.13 -8.86
C LEU A 329 -11.08 -17.24 -8.50
N ALA A 330 -9.87 -17.61 -8.89
CA ALA A 330 -8.68 -16.81 -8.65
C ALA A 330 -8.81 -15.40 -9.29
N ALA A 331 -9.40 -15.32 -10.47
CA ALA A 331 -9.68 -14.05 -11.13
C ALA A 331 -10.69 -13.19 -10.35
N ILE A 332 -11.80 -13.77 -9.87
CA ILE A 332 -12.80 -13.04 -9.08
C ILE A 332 -12.19 -12.56 -7.75
N VAL A 333 -11.35 -13.37 -7.11
CA VAL A 333 -10.61 -12.97 -5.90
C VAL A 333 -9.70 -11.79 -6.18
N GLU A 334 -8.92 -11.85 -7.27
CA GLU A 334 -8.00 -10.77 -7.64
C GLU A 334 -8.74 -9.48 -8.03
N LEU A 335 -9.87 -9.57 -8.74
CA LEU A 335 -10.78 -8.44 -8.97
C LEU A 335 -11.26 -7.84 -7.65
N GLY A 336 -11.67 -8.68 -6.69
CA GLY A 336 -12.07 -8.26 -5.35
C GLY A 336 -10.96 -7.50 -4.62
N VAL A 337 -9.71 -7.93 -4.73
CA VAL A 337 -8.56 -7.20 -4.19
C VAL A 337 -8.37 -5.84 -4.87
N LEU A 338 -8.46 -5.79 -6.20
CA LEU A 338 -8.26 -4.56 -6.98
C LEU A 338 -9.31 -3.47 -6.67
N VAL A 339 -10.58 -3.86 -6.48
CA VAL A 339 -11.68 -2.89 -6.27
C VAL A 339 -12.08 -2.74 -4.81
N GLY A 340 -11.62 -3.64 -3.95
CA GLY A 340 -12.12 -3.79 -2.58
C GLY A 340 -11.93 -2.54 -1.72
N ASP A 341 -10.79 -1.87 -1.80
CA ASP A 341 -10.54 -0.62 -1.07
C ASP A 341 -11.54 0.47 -1.45
N ALA A 342 -11.82 0.63 -2.74
CA ALA A 342 -12.77 1.64 -3.23
C ALA A 342 -14.21 1.32 -2.79
N LEU A 343 -14.62 0.05 -2.85
CA LEU A 343 -15.94 -0.37 -2.37
C LEU A 343 -16.07 -0.20 -0.86
N ARG A 344 -15.06 -0.61 -0.08
CA ARG A 344 -15.02 -0.44 1.37
C ARG A 344 -15.08 1.03 1.78
N ALA A 345 -14.28 1.90 1.16
CA ALA A 345 -14.27 3.33 1.47
C ALA A 345 -15.64 3.98 1.21
N ARG A 346 -16.28 3.67 0.07
CA ARG A 346 -17.63 4.16 -0.23
C ARG A 346 -18.68 3.61 0.73
N ALA A 347 -18.59 2.33 1.10
CA ALA A 347 -19.50 1.72 2.06
C ALA A 347 -19.35 2.34 3.46
N GLN A 348 -18.12 2.56 3.93
CA GLN A 348 -17.82 3.24 5.18
C GLN A 348 -18.37 4.67 5.18
N ALA A 349 -18.17 5.43 4.10
CA ALA A 349 -18.73 6.77 3.96
C ALA A 349 -20.27 6.78 4.02
N ARG A 350 -20.93 5.84 3.34
CA ARG A 350 -22.40 5.69 3.39
C ARG A 350 -22.88 5.35 4.81
N LEU A 351 -22.23 4.41 5.49
CA LEU A 351 -22.59 4.01 6.85
C LEU A 351 -22.38 5.17 7.85
N ALA A 352 -21.26 5.88 7.74
CA ALA A 352 -20.94 7.03 8.60
C ALA A 352 -21.91 8.22 8.41
N ALA A 353 -22.54 8.33 7.24
CA ALA A 353 -23.55 9.35 6.97
C ALA A 353 -24.95 9.01 7.54
N LEU A 354 -25.18 7.79 8.04
CA LEU A 354 -26.45 7.43 8.66
C LEU A 354 -26.62 8.07 10.04
N PRO A 355 -27.85 8.27 10.54
CA PRO A 355 -28.09 8.68 11.92
C PRO A 355 -27.46 7.69 12.93
N PRO A 356 -27.00 8.13 14.11
CA PRO A 356 -26.31 7.28 15.08
C PRO A 356 -27.07 5.99 15.46
N ALA A 357 -28.41 6.06 15.58
CA ALA A 357 -29.23 4.89 15.87
C ALA A 357 -29.20 3.84 14.75
N ALA A 358 -29.15 4.26 13.49
CA ALA A 358 -29.04 3.37 12.35
C ALA A 358 -27.62 2.78 12.21
N GLN A 359 -26.58 3.54 12.59
CA GLN A 359 -25.22 3.01 12.71
C GLN A 359 -25.16 1.91 13.77
N ALA A 360 -25.70 2.16 14.97
CA ALA A 360 -25.76 1.17 16.04
C ALA A 360 -26.49 -0.12 15.61
N ALA A 361 -27.67 0.01 14.98
CA ALA A 361 -28.43 -1.13 14.49
C ALA A 361 -27.65 -1.96 13.44
N ALA A 362 -26.86 -1.31 12.57
CA ALA A 362 -26.01 -2.00 11.61
C ALA A 362 -24.86 -2.76 12.29
N LEU A 363 -24.28 -2.21 13.36
CA LEU A 363 -23.24 -2.85 14.15
C LEU A 363 -23.75 -4.08 14.93
N ASP A 364 -24.99 -4.02 15.40
CA ASP A 364 -25.64 -5.08 16.20
C ASP A 364 -26.28 -6.20 15.35
N SER A 365 -26.31 -6.04 14.03
CA SER A 365 -26.98 -6.98 13.13
C SER A 365 -26.28 -8.35 13.09
N PRO A 366 -27.01 -9.47 13.30
CA PRO A 366 -26.41 -10.81 13.31
C PRO A 366 -25.92 -11.22 11.91
N PRO A 367 -24.94 -12.13 11.85
CA PRO A 367 -24.43 -12.61 10.57
C PRO A 367 -25.52 -13.39 9.82
N PRO A 368 -25.64 -13.17 8.50
CA PRO A 368 -26.53 -13.98 7.67
C PRO A 368 -25.98 -15.40 7.52
N THR A 369 -26.85 -16.40 7.70
CA THR A 369 -26.50 -17.84 7.66
C THR A 369 -26.92 -18.51 6.35
N ASP A 370 -27.39 -17.74 5.37
CA ASP A 370 -28.04 -18.23 4.16
C ASP A 370 -27.08 -18.73 3.07
N GLY A 371 -25.76 -18.59 3.24
CA GLY A 371 -24.76 -18.99 2.23
C GLY A 371 -24.82 -18.17 0.94
N ARG A 372 -25.44 -16.98 0.94
CA ARG A 372 -25.65 -16.18 -0.27
C ARG A 372 -24.34 -15.79 -0.98
N HIS A 373 -23.28 -15.51 -0.21
CA HIS A 373 -21.99 -15.10 -0.79
C HIS A 373 -21.36 -16.24 -1.57
N ALA A 374 -21.43 -17.48 -1.06
CA ALA A 374 -20.93 -18.66 -1.76
C ALA A 374 -21.68 -18.90 -3.08
N ARG A 375 -23.01 -18.72 -3.09
CA ARG A 375 -23.81 -18.82 -4.33
C ARG A 375 -23.43 -17.74 -5.34
N ALA A 376 -23.35 -16.48 -4.91
CA ALA A 376 -22.94 -15.37 -5.78
C ALA A 376 -21.54 -15.57 -6.41
N ILE A 377 -20.60 -16.13 -5.64
CA ILE A 377 -19.27 -16.49 -6.17
C ILE A 377 -19.36 -17.62 -7.19
N GLY A 378 -20.18 -18.65 -6.93
CA GLY A 378 -20.42 -19.73 -7.89
C GLY A 378 -21.03 -19.24 -9.20
N ASP A 379 -22.05 -18.39 -9.13
CA ASP A 379 -22.70 -17.80 -10.31
C ASP A 379 -21.73 -16.92 -11.10
N ALA A 380 -20.87 -16.16 -10.42
CA ALA A 380 -19.83 -15.35 -11.03
C ALA A 380 -18.78 -16.19 -11.78
N ILE A 381 -18.39 -17.36 -11.23
CA ILE A 381 -17.47 -18.29 -11.91
C ILE A 381 -18.08 -18.74 -13.24
N GLU A 382 -19.33 -19.21 -13.23
CA GLU A 382 -20.01 -19.69 -14.44
C GLU A 382 -20.27 -18.55 -15.44
N ALA A 383 -20.56 -17.34 -14.97
CA ALA A 383 -20.70 -16.16 -15.84
C ALA A 383 -19.37 -15.77 -16.50
N LEU A 384 -18.28 -15.76 -15.75
CA LEU A 384 -16.95 -15.41 -16.26
C LEU A 384 -16.43 -16.44 -17.28
N LEU A 385 -16.70 -17.73 -17.07
CA LEU A 385 -16.37 -18.78 -18.04
C LEU A 385 -17.16 -18.59 -19.34
N ARG A 386 -18.47 -18.31 -19.27
CA ARG A 386 -19.30 -18.03 -20.46
C ARG A 386 -18.85 -16.78 -21.21
N GLU A 387 -18.48 -15.73 -20.50
CA GLU A 387 -18.04 -14.45 -21.09
C GLU A 387 -16.71 -14.58 -21.85
N VAL A 388 -15.83 -15.48 -21.40
CA VAL A 388 -14.52 -15.67 -22.03
C VAL A 388 -14.56 -16.67 -23.19
N ASP A 389 -15.48 -17.64 -23.14
CA ASP A 389 -15.67 -18.64 -24.20
C ASP A 389 -16.51 -18.11 -25.38
N GLY A 390 -17.29 -17.04 -25.17
CA GLY A 390 -18.09 -16.34 -26.19
C GLY A 390 -17.39 -15.13 -26.76
#